data_AF-A0A1H6YGA4-F1
#
_entry.id   AF-A0A1H6YGA4-F1
#
_cell.length_a   1.000
_cell.length_b   1.000
_cell.length_c   1.000
_cell.angle_alpha   90.00
_cell.angle_beta   90.00
_cell.angle_gamma   90.00
#
_symmetry.space_group_name_H-M   'P 1'
#
loop_
_entity.id
_entity.type
_entity.pdbx_description
1 polymer ?
#
loop_
_entity_poly.entity_id
_entity_poly.type
_entity_poly.pdbx_seq_one_letter_code
_entity_poly.pdbx_strand_id
1 'polypeptide(L)'
;MSKDNIMKLTDGLFHRVFDEVAAEYPDIGTEHQIVDIGAARLGARPEGFDVIVTLNLYGDILSDIASEVAGSVGLGGSANVGPSMAMFEAVHGSAPDIAGQDKANPSGLLNAAALMLTHIGQGDVAARLQNAWLRTLEDGIHTGDIAGPHTKEVVGTAAFAQAIIDRLGQEPGRLSAVRAEAASRIEVHLTPRVRATKALVGVDVFLDWTAHERHPGRLAEPLQAAAGERWRLDMISNRGVKVWPQGLPETTCADHWRCRFLWQAGDAPSHADVLALLGRVAGEGLDFVKTEHLFTFDGQPGYTAGQGQ
;
A
#
# COMPACT_ATOMS: atom_id res chain seq x y z
N MET A 1 -10.22 -1.15 -2.79
CA MET A 1 -10.28 -0.63 -1.41
C MET A 1 -9.26 0.48 -1.24
N SER A 2 -9.58 1.55 -0.50
CA SER A 2 -8.62 2.64 -0.22
C SER A 2 -8.98 3.41 1.06
N LYS A 3 -8.19 4.41 1.46
CA LYS A 3 -8.49 5.34 2.57
C LYS A 3 -8.64 6.78 2.06
N ASP A 4 -9.30 6.95 0.93
CA ASP A 4 -9.46 8.23 0.24
C ASP A 4 -10.30 9.27 1.01
N ASN A 5 -11.13 8.83 1.96
CA ASN A 5 -11.81 9.71 2.91
C ASN A 5 -10.85 10.52 3.80
N ILE A 6 -9.64 10.01 4.03
CA ILE A 6 -8.55 10.69 4.74
C ILE A 6 -7.49 11.18 3.74
N MET A 7 -6.97 10.28 2.92
CA MET A 7 -5.87 10.54 1.97
C MET A 7 -6.40 10.91 0.58
N LYS A 8 -7.08 12.05 0.50
CA LYS A 8 -7.82 12.50 -0.70
C LYS A 8 -6.96 12.64 -1.96
N LEU A 9 -5.68 12.97 -1.83
CA LEU A 9 -4.80 13.18 -2.98
C LEU A 9 -4.14 11.88 -3.45
N THR A 10 -3.61 11.05 -2.55
CA THR A 10 -2.92 9.80 -2.91
C THR A 10 -3.93 8.69 -3.20
N ASP A 11 -4.71 8.30 -2.19
CA ASP A 11 -5.71 7.24 -2.31
C ASP A 11 -6.88 7.66 -3.18
N GLY A 12 -7.23 8.95 -3.13
CA GLY A 12 -8.24 9.50 -4.04
C GLY A 12 -7.77 9.53 -5.49
N LEU A 13 -6.46 9.67 -5.77
CA LEU A 13 -5.95 9.47 -7.14
C LEU A 13 -6.14 8.01 -7.57
N PHE A 14 -5.78 7.06 -6.72
CA PHE A 14 -5.98 5.64 -6.98
C PHE A 14 -7.45 5.32 -7.28
N HIS A 15 -8.38 5.81 -6.46
CA HIS A 15 -9.82 5.60 -6.66
C HIS A 15 -10.31 6.24 -7.97
N ARG A 16 -9.93 7.48 -8.28
CA ARG A 16 -10.31 8.10 -9.55
C ARG A 16 -9.82 7.31 -10.76
N VAL A 17 -8.58 6.83 -10.72
CA VAL A 17 -8.02 5.99 -11.80
C VAL A 17 -8.76 4.66 -11.89
N PHE A 18 -9.16 4.07 -10.77
CA PHE A 18 -9.99 2.87 -10.76
C PHE A 18 -11.33 3.11 -11.46
N ASP A 19 -12.04 4.21 -11.13
CA ASP A 19 -13.32 4.55 -11.77
C ASP A 19 -13.18 4.79 -13.28
N GLU A 20 -12.10 5.46 -13.69
CA GLU A 20 -11.79 5.69 -15.10
C GLU A 20 -11.58 4.37 -15.86
N VAL A 21 -10.81 3.43 -15.29
CA VAL A 21 -10.55 2.12 -15.90
C VAL A 21 -11.79 1.23 -15.84
N ALA A 22 -12.59 1.29 -14.77
CA ALA A 22 -13.81 0.52 -14.62
C ALA A 22 -14.81 0.78 -15.76
N ALA A 23 -14.86 2.01 -16.27
CA ALA A 23 -15.70 2.37 -17.41
C ALA A 23 -15.31 1.64 -18.72
N GLU A 24 -14.08 1.12 -18.81
CA GLU A 24 -13.62 0.30 -19.95
C GLU A 24 -14.08 -1.17 -19.84
N TYR A 25 -14.59 -1.61 -18.66
CA TYR A 25 -15.00 -2.99 -18.38
C TYR A 25 -16.43 -3.06 -17.79
N PRO A 26 -17.48 -2.67 -18.55
CA PRO A 26 -18.84 -2.54 -18.04
C PRO A 26 -19.49 -3.87 -17.58
N ASP A 27 -18.95 -5.00 -18.02
CA ASP A 27 -19.45 -6.33 -17.66
C ASP A 27 -18.94 -6.81 -16.28
N ILE A 28 -17.98 -6.09 -15.69
CA ILE A 28 -17.42 -6.39 -14.36
C ILE A 28 -18.10 -5.49 -13.33
N GLY A 29 -18.82 -6.10 -12.37
CA GLY A 29 -19.39 -5.36 -11.26
C GLY A 29 -18.30 -4.71 -10.41
N THR A 30 -18.40 -3.40 -10.16
CA THR A 30 -17.43 -2.66 -9.35
C THR A 30 -18.08 -2.06 -8.12
N GLU A 31 -17.39 -2.15 -6.99
CA GLU A 31 -17.72 -1.41 -5.77
C GLU A 31 -16.47 -0.85 -5.10
N HIS A 32 -16.64 0.28 -4.41
CA HIS A 32 -15.60 0.86 -3.57
C HIS A 32 -15.92 0.66 -2.09
N GLN A 33 -14.89 0.27 -1.33
CA GLN A 33 -14.96 0.20 0.13
C GLN A 33 -13.74 0.90 0.75
N ILE A 34 -13.98 1.59 1.87
CA ILE A 34 -12.89 2.09 2.71
C ILE A 34 -12.17 0.90 3.36
N VAL A 35 -10.84 0.95 3.39
CA VAL A 35 -9.99 -0.19 3.77
C VAL A 35 -10.27 -0.74 5.18
N ASP A 36 -10.72 0.09 6.13
CA ASP A 36 -11.04 -0.36 7.49
C ASP A 36 -12.26 -1.29 7.54
N ILE A 37 -13.38 -0.86 6.96
CA ILE A 37 -14.58 -1.68 6.86
C ILE A 37 -14.38 -2.85 5.89
N GLY A 38 -13.59 -2.66 4.84
CA GLY A 38 -13.20 -3.71 3.90
C GLY A 38 -12.44 -4.85 4.58
N ALA A 39 -11.43 -4.52 5.39
CA ALA A 39 -10.67 -5.50 6.17
C ALA A 39 -11.57 -6.27 7.16
N ALA A 40 -12.46 -5.57 7.87
CA ALA A 40 -13.38 -6.19 8.81
C ALA A 40 -14.35 -7.16 8.11
N ARG A 41 -14.83 -6.80 6.91
CA ARG A 41 -15.69 -7.68 6.09
C ARG A 41 -14.92 -8.87 5.54
N LEU A 42 -13.69 -8.69 5.07
CA LEU A 42 -12.84 -9.77 4.57
C LEU A 42 -12.61 -10.83 5.66
N GLY A 43 -12.34 -10.40 6.90
CA GLY A 43 -12.18 -11.33 8.02
C GLY A 43 -13.47 -12.04 8.45
N ALA A 44 -14.62 -11.37 8.32
CA ALA A 44 -15.90 -11.91 8.81
C ALA A 44 -16.70 -12.72 7.77
N ARG A 45 -16.60 -12.32 6.49
CA ARG A 45 -17.37 -12.84 5.36
C ARG A 45 -16.50 -12.79 4.08
N PRO A 46 -15.39 -13.56 4.05
CA PRO A 46 -14.47 -13.59 2.91
C PRO A 46 -15.16 -13.99 1.59
N GLU A 47 -16.20 -14.81 1.65
CA GLU A 47 -16.99 -15.30 0.51
C GLU A 47 -17.75 -14.18 -0.24
N GLY A 48 -17.82 -12.98 0.33
CA GLY A 48 -18.40 -11.81 -0.33
C GLY A 48 -17.46 -11.11 -1.32
N PHE A 49 -16.23 -11.59 -1.49
CA PHE A 49 -15.22 -10.98 -2.36
C PHE A 49 -14.73 -11.94 -3.43
N ASP A 50 -14.64 -11.44 -4.68
CA ASP A 50 -14.01 -12.15 -5.79
C ASP A 50 -12.58 -11.64 -6.03
N VAL A 51 -12.43 -10.33 -6.28
CA VAL A 51 -11.15 -9.67 -6.56
C VAL A 51 -11.06 -8.38 -5.76
N ILE A 52 -9.94 -8.19 -5.06
CA ILE A 52 -9.66 -6.96 -4.31
C ILE A 52 -8.47 -6.24 -4.95
N VAL A 53 -8.70 -5.03 -5.43
CA VAL A 53 -7.65 -4.12 -5.92
C VAL A 53 -7.42 -3.01 -4.90
N THR A 54 -6.18 -2.82 -4.47
CA THR A 54 -5.81 -1.87 -3.40
C THR A 54 -4.36 -1.40 -3.53
N LEU A 55 -3.97 -0.42 -2.71
CA LEU A 55 -2.59 0.11 -2.68
C LEU A 55 -1.64 -0.85 -1.95
N ASN A 56 -0.34 -0.74 -2.27
CA ASN A 56 0.73 -1.65 -1.81
C ASN A 56 0.62 -2.09 -0.33
N LEU A 57 0.72 -1.14 0.62
CA LEU A 57 0.66 -1.45 2.05
C LEU A 57 -0.64 -2.14 2.48
N TYR A 58 -1.77 -1.76 1.87
CA TYR A 58 -3.04 -2.38 2.18
C TYR A 58 -3.15 -3.77 1.57
N GLY A 59 -2.56 -3.97 0.39
CA GLY A 59 -2.49 -5.27 -0.27
C GLY A 59 -1.76 -6.27 0.61
N ASP A 60 -0.57 -5.89 1.09
CA ASP A 60 0.26 -6.68 2.02
C ASP A 60 -0.55 -7.16 3.24
N ILE A 61 -1.18 -6.23 3.95
CA ILE A 61 -1.98 -6.55 5.14
C ILE A 61 -3.21 -7.41 4.81
N LEU A 62 -3.94 -7.07 3.73
CA LEU A 62 -5.19 -7.76 3.38
C LEU A 62 -4.92 -9.17 2.81
N SER A 63 -3.82 -9.38 2.09
CA SER A 63 -3.45 -10.71 1.58
C SER A 63 -3.08 -11.68 2.69
N ASP A 64 -2.45 -11.19 3.77
CA ASP A 64 -2.16 -11.99 4.96
C ASP A 64 -3.46 -12.37 5.68
N ILE A 65 -4.38 -11.41 5.86
CA ILE A 65 -5.71 -11.68 6.43
C ILE A 65 -6.44 -12.72 5.59
N ALA A 66 -6.45 -12.59 4.26
CA ALA A 66 -7.10 -13.54 3.38
C ALA A 66 -6.49 -14.95 3.48
N SER A 67 -5.16 -15.05 3.56
CA SER A 67 -4.46 -16.33 3.66
C SER A 67 -4.71 -17.01 5.01
N GLU A 68 -4.72 -16.24 6.10
CA GLU A 68 -5.01 -16.76 7.44
C GLU A 68 -6.47 -17.22 7.56
N VAL A 69 -7.42 -16.46 7.01
CA VAL A 69 -8.84 -16.86 6.95
C VAL A 69 -9.04 -18.14 6.12
N ALA A 70 -8.24 -18.34 5.07
CA ALA A 70 -8.24 -19.57 4.28
C ALA A 70 -7.59 -20.77 5.01
N GLY A 71 -6.89 -20.53 6.12
CA GLY A 71 -6.43 -21.57 7.05
C GLY A 71 -4.97 -21.43 7.47
N SER A 72 -4.12 -20.74 6.70
CA SER A 72 -2.73 -20.45 7.06
C SER A 72 -2.07 -19.56 6.01
N VAL A 73 -1.26 -18.59 6.45
CA VAL A 73 -0.36 -17.81 5.56
C VAL A 73 0.56 -18.72 4.73
N GLY A 74 0.87 -19.93 5.23
CA GLY A 74 1.66 -20.96 4.54
C GLY A 74 1.03 -21.49 3.25
N LEU A 75 -0.24 -21.20 2.96
CA LEU A 75 -0.94 -21.63 1.75
C LEU A 75 -0.82 -20.63 0.59
N GLY A 76 -0.53 -19.37 0.88
CA GLY A 76 -0.56 -18.28 -0.10
C GLY A 76 0.62 -18.30 -1.07
N GLY A 77 0.33 -18.43 -2.37
CA GLY A 77 1.28 -18.13 -3.45
C GLY A 77 1.03 -16.73 -4.02
N SER A 78 2.06 -16.10 -4.56
CA SER A 78 1.98 -14.76 -5.15
C SER A 78 2.72 -14.68 -6.49
N ALA A 79 2.37 -13.66 -7.27
CA ALA A 79 2.99 -13.35 -8.55
C ALA A 79 3.21 -11.84 -8.68
N ASN A 80 4.47 -11.46 -8.84
CA ASN A 80 4.89 -10.10 -9.21
C ASN A 80 5.04 -10.06 -10.72
N VAL A 81 4.06 -9.50 -11.42
CA VAL A 81 4.05 -9.43 -12.89
C VAL A 81 4.31 -8.00 -13.34
N GLY A 82 5.37 -7.81 -14.12
CA GLY A 82 5.70 -6.56 -14.79
C GLY A 82 5.72 -6.69 -16.31
N PRO A 83 5.94 -5.58 -17.04
CA PRO A 83 5.93 -5.57 -18.51
C PRO A 83 7.00 -6.46 -19.16
N SER A 84 8.12 -6.69 -18.47
CA SER A 84 9.29 -7.38 -19.03
C SER A 84 9.69 -8.65 -18.27
N MET A 85 9.24 -8.79 -17.01
CA MET A 85 9.70 -9.81 -16.07
C MET A 85 8.54 -10.22 -15.17
N ALA A 86 8.54 -11.48 -14.74
CA ALA A 86 7.64 -11.99 -13.71
C ALA A 86 8.45 -12.74 -12.64
N MET A 87 8.05 -12.60 -11.38
CA MET A 87 8.63 -13.30 -10.23
C MET A 87 7.52 -13.94 -9.40
N PHE A 88 7.70 -15.20 -9.03
CA PHE A 88 6.70 -15.98 -8.30
C PHE A 88 7.29 -16.41 -6.97
N GLU A 89 6.58 -16.13 -5.89
CA GLU A 89 7.05 -16.37 -4.53
C GLU A 89 5.89 -16.74 -3.60
N ALA A 90 6.20 -17.24 -2.41
CA ALA A 90 5.18 -17.40 -1.38
C ALA A 90 4.82 -16.02 -0.78
N VAL A 91 3.61 -15.88 -0.23
CA VAL A 91 3.20 -14.66 0.48
C VAL A 91 4.00 -14.49 1.79
N HIS A 92 4.27 -15.61 2.48
CA HIS A 92 4.93 -15.59 3.78
C HIS A 92 6.43 -15.24 3.72
N GLY A 93 6.95 -14.75 4.86
CA GLY A 93 8.38 -14.49 5.05
C GLY A 93 9.23 -15.73 5.37
N SER A 94 10.41 -15.51 5.98
CA SER A 94 11.44 -16.54 6.17
C SER A 94 11.22 -17.53 7.32
N ALA A 95 10.25 -17.27 8.22
CA ALA A 95 9.91 -18.10 9.38
C ALA A 95 11.15 -18.63 10.16
N PRO A 96 12.00 -17.74 10.72
CA PRO A 96 13.31 -18.13 11.28
C PRO A 96 13.21 -19.06 12.50
N ASP A 97 12.09 -19.03 13.21
CA ASP A 97 11.78 -19.85 14.38
C ASP A 97 11.58 -21.33 14.05
N ILE A 98 11.26 -21.68 12.80
CA ILE A 98 11.09 -23.08 12.32
C ILE A 98 12.13 -23.51 11.28
N ALA A 99 13.07 -22.63 10.94
CA ALA A 99 14.12 -22.92 9.97
C ALA A 99 14.94 -24.16 10.37
N GLY A 100 15.11 -25.10 9.44
CA GLY A 100 15.86 -26.34 9.67
C GLY A 100 15.16 -27.40 10.53
N GLN A 101 13.88 -27.21 10.88
CA GLN A 101 13.15 -28.13 11.77
C GLN A 101 12.19 -29.09 11.06
N ASP A 102 12.14 -29.09 9.72
CA ASP A 102 11.21 -29.91 8.91
C ASP A 102 9.72 -29.67 9.28
N LYS A 103 9.37 -28.42 9.60
CA LYS A 103 8.00 -28.03 10.02
C LYS A 103 7.29 -27.08 9.06
N ALA A 104 8.01 -26.47 8.12
CA ALA A 104 7.45 -25.48 7.22
C ALA A 104 6.44 -26.11 6.25
N ASN A 105 5.35 -25.40 5.99
CA ASN A 105 4.39 -25.76 4.97
C ASN A 105 4.88 -25.26 3.60
N PRO A 106 5.20 -26.14 2.63
CA PRO A 106 5.70 -25.71 1.33
C PRO A 106 4.59 -25.28 0.36
N SER A 107 3.32 -25.26 0.79
CA SER A 107 2.16 -25.02 -0.09
C SER A 107 2.22 -23.67 -0.81
N GLY A 108 2.62 -22.59 -0.12
CA GLY A 108 2.72 -21.26 -0.73
C GLY A 108 3.70 -21.23 -1.92
N LEU A 109 4.88 -21.86 -1.76
CA LEU A 109 5.85 -21.99 -2.86
C LEU A 109 5.34 -22.89 -3.99
N LEU A 110 4.60 -23.95 -3.68
CA LEU A 110 4.01 -24.82 -4.69
C LEU A 110 2.93 -24.10 -5.50
N ASN A 111 2.08 -23.31 -4.82
CA ASN A 111 1.07 -22.49 -5.47
C ASN A 111 1.71 -21.39 -6.32
N ALA A 112 2.78 -20.76 -5.86
CA ALA A 112 3.57 -19.82 -6.66
C ALA A 112 4.19 -20.49 -7.90
N ALA A 113 4.72 -21.71 -7.76
CA ALA A 113 5.23 -22.48 -8.89
C ALA A 113 4.13 -22.85 -9.89
N ALA A 114 2.91 -23.15 -9.43
CA ALA A 114 1.77 -23.37 -10.30
C ALA A 114 1.41 -22.10 -11.09
N LEU A 115 1.38 -20.93 -10.45
CA LEU A 115 1.20 -19.63 -11.12
C LEU A 115 2.28 -19.39 -12.19
N MET A 116 3.54 -19.69 -11.87
CA MET A 116 4.65 -19.61 -12.82
C MET A 116 4.45 -20.53 -14.03
N LEU A 117 4.09 -21.79 -13.79
CA LEU A 117 3.86 -22.79 -14.84
C LEU A 117 2.74 -22.34 -15.78
N THR A 118 1.63 -21.84 -15.24
CA THR A 118 0.56 -21.23 -16.05
C THR A 118 1.08 -20.05 -16.87
N HIS A 119 1.85 -19.14 -16.26
CA HIS A 119 2.40 -17.96 -16.93
C HIS A 119 3.30 -18.31 -18.12
N ILE A 120 4.10 -19.37 -18.03
CA ILE A 120 4.98 -19.84 -19.13
C ILE A 120 4.29 -20.82 -20.09
N GLY A 121 2.96 -20.96 -20.01
CA GLY A 121 2.15 -21.79 -20.90
C GLY A 121 2.20 -23.29 -20.63
N GLN A 122 2.53 -23.68 -19.40
CA GLN A 122 2.50 -25.06 -18.91
C GLN A 122 1.32 -25.32 -17.98
N GLY A 123 0.13 -24.86 -18.37
CA GLY A 123 -1.11 -25.01 -17.57
C GLY A 123 -1.47 -26.46 -17.24
N ASP A 124 -1.17 -27.41 -18.14
CA ASP A 124 -1.36 -28.85 -17.86
C ASP A 124 -0.46 -29.34 -16.70
N VAL A 125 0.77 -28.83 -16.63
CA VAL A 125 1.71 -29.17 -15.54
C VAL A 125 1.26 -28.51 -14.24
N ALA A 126 0.82 -27.25 -14.30
CA ALA A 126 0.25 -26.54 -13.15
C ALA A 126 -0.96 -27.27 -12.57
N ALA A 127 -1.93 -27.64 -13.40
CA ALA A 127 -3.11 -28.37 -12.98
C ALA A 127 -2.77 -29.74 -12.38
N ARG A 128 -1.79 -30.47 -12.94
CA ARG A 128 -1.32 -31.75 -12.36
C ARG A 128 -0.72 -31.57 -10.97
N LEU A 129 0.08 -30.52 -10.76
CA LEU A 129 0.66 -30.19 -9.45
C LEU A 129 -0.43 -29.81 -8.44
N GLN A 130 -1.34 -28.91 -8.82
CA GLN A 130 -2.39 -28.43 -7.92
C GLN A 130 -3.39 -29.53 -7.56
N ASN A 131 -3.78 -30.39 -8.50
CA ASN A 131 -4.67 -31.52 -8.20
C ASN A 131 -4.01 -32.53 -7.25
N ALA A 132 -2.71 -32.81 -7.40
CA ALA A 132 -1.99 -33.67 -6.49
C ALA A 132 -1.92 -33.07 -5.07
N TRP A 133 -1.66 -31.76 -4.97
CA TRP A 133 -1.67 -31.02 -3.72
C TRP A 133 -3.06 -31.06 -3.04
N LEU A 134 -4.13 -30.73 -3.77
CA LEU A 134 -5.51 -30.80 -3.25
C LEU A 134 -5.87 -32.22 -2.81
N ARG A 135 -5.44 -33.24 -3.56
CA ARG A 135 -5.67 -34.64 -3.18
C ARG A 135 -4.93 -35.02 -1.89
N THR A 136 -3.72 -34.51 -1.67
CA THR A 136 -2.98 -34.72 -0.41
C THR A 136 -3.75 -34.16 0.78
N LEU A 137 -4.27 -32.93 0.65
CA LEU A 137 -5.08 -32.29 1.68
C LEU A 137 -6.38 -33.08 1.93
N GLU A 138 -7.09 -33.48 0.87
CA GLU A 138 -8.33 -34.25 0.97
C GLU A 138 -8.14 -35.62 1.64
N ASP A 139 -6.99 -36.27 1.40
CA ASP A 139 -6.66 -37.54 2.05
C ASP A 139 -6.36 -37.37 3.55
N GLY A 140 -6.17 -36.13 4.02
CA GLY A 140 -5.97 -35.75 5.43
C GLY A 140 -4.50 -35.73 5.86
N ILE A 141 -3.56 -35.59 4.91
CA ILE A 141 -2.13 -35.44 5.20
C ILE A 141 -1.84 -33.94 5.23
N HIS A 142 -1.46 -33.42 6.39
CA HIS A 142 -1.36 -31.98 6.64
C HIS A 142 -0.06 -31.63 7.34
N THR A 143 0.47 -30.43 7.10
CA THR A 143 1.50 -29.84 7.95
C THR A 143 0.88 -29.25 9.22
N GLY A 144 1.71 -28.96 10.22
CA GLY A 144 1.23 -28.58 11.56
C GLY A 144 0.37 -27.32 11.61
N ASP A 145 0.61 -26.36 10.71
CA ASP A 145 -0.11 -25.08 10.60
C ASP A 145 -1.55 -25.22 10.10
N ILE A 146 -1.83 -26.22 9.26
CA ILE A 146 -3.17 -26.49 8.72
C ILE A 146 -3.83 -27.73 9.33
N ALA A 147 -3.24 -28.26 10.41
CA ALA A 147 -3.80 -29.42 11.08
C ALA A 147 -5.12 -29.06 11.80
N GLY A 148 -6.15 -29.87 11.59
CA GLY A 148 -7.48 -29.62 12.14
C GLY A 148 -8.35 -30.87 12.22
N PRO A 149 -9.68 -30.72 12.36
CA PRO A 149 -10.60 -31.84 12.57
C PRO A 149 -10.60 -32.92 11.46
N HIS A 150 -10.12 -32.58 10.27
CA HIS A 150 -10.05 -33.48 9.12
C HIS A 150 -8.65 -34.10 8.90
N THR A 151 -7.67 -33.77 9.75
CA THR A 151 -6.33 -34.34 9.67
C THR A 151 -6.34 -35.80 10.10
N LYS A 152 -5.79 -36.67 9.25
CA LYS A 152 -5.46 -38.06 9.58
C LYS A 152 -3.99 -38.21 9.98
N GLU A 153 -3.12 -37.42 9.38
CA GLU A 153 -1.68 -37.47 9.61
C GLU A 153 -1.09 -36.06 9.59
N VAL A 154 -0.34 -35.71 10.64
CA VAL A 154 0.48 -34.49 10.67
C VAL A 154 1.90 -34.86 10.25
N VAL A 155 2.40 -34.23 9.20
CA VAL A 155 3.71 -34.52 8.61
C VAL A 155 4.61 -33.28 8.57
N GLY A 156 5.92 -33.52 8.50
CA GLY A 156 6.92 -32.48 8.23
C GLY A 156 7.00 -32.08 6.76
N THR A 157 7.84 -31.10 6.45
CA THR A 157 8.01 -30.53 5.10
C THR A 157 8.35 -31.60 4.06
N ALA A 158 9.32 -32.46 4.35
CA ALA A 158 9.80 -33.49 3.42
C ALA A 158 8.73 -34.56 3.14
N ALA A 159 8.06 -35.03 4.20
CA ALA A 159 7.00 -36.03 4.09
C ALA A 159 5.76 -35.48 3.37
N PHE A 160 5.41 -34.20 3.60
CA PHE A 160 4.32 -33.54 2.85
C PHE A 160 4.63 -33.46 1.35
N ALA A 161 5.86 -33.06 1.00
CA ALA A 161 6.30 -33.02 -0.40
C ALA A 161 6.25 -34.41 -1.06
N GLN A 162 6.71 -35.45 -0.36
CA GLN A 162 6.63 -36.82 -0.87
C GLN A 162 5.18 -37.27 -1.08
N ALA A 163 4.29 -36.95 -0.14
CA ALA A 163 2.87 -37.29 -0.25
C ALA A 163 2.20 -36.64 -1.48
N ILE A 164 2.60 -35.43 -1.85
CA ILE A 164 2.16 -34.76 -3.08
C ILE A 164 2.72 -35.48 -4.32
N ILE A 165 4.01 -35.84 -4.32
CA ILE A 165 4.65 -36.55 -5.43
C ILE A 165 3.91 -37.88 -5.71
N ASP A 166 3.58 -38.64 -4.67
CA ASP A 166 2.86 -39.92 -4.77
C ASP A 166 1.44 -39.78 -5.36
N ARG A 167 0.90 -38.55 -5.38
CA ARG A 167 -0.43 -38.21 -5.89
C ARG A 167 -0.42 -37.52 -7.26
N LEU A 168 0.75 -37.35 -7.88
CA LEU A 168 0.82 -36.79 -9.23
C LEU A 168 -0.01 -37.63 -10.21
N GLY A 169 -0.94 -36.96 -10.91
CA GLY A 169 -1.88 -37.60 -11.84
C GLY A 169 -3.19 -38.05 -11.21
N GLN A 170 -3.39 -37.83 -9.91
CA GLN A 170 -4.67 -38.02 -9.24
C GLN A 170 -5.43 -36.69 -9.15
N GLU A 171 -6.77 -36.76 -9.15
CA GLU A 171 -7.65 -35.63 -8.88
C GLU A 171 -8.28 -35.77 -7.46
N PRO A 172 -8.61 -34.65 -6.79
CA PRO A 172 -9.46 -34.67 -5.60
C PRO A 172 -10.89 -35.13 -5.95
N GLY A 173 -11.55 -35.80 -5.02
CA GLY A 173 -12.94 -36.28 -5.17
C GLY A 173 -13.99 -35.40 -4.48
N ARG A 174 -13.62 -34.65 -3.43
CA ARG A 174 -14.48 -33.72 -2.68
C ARG A 174 -14.13 -32.26 -2.97
N LEU A 175 -12.85 -31.91 -3.02
CA LEU A 175 -12.39 -30.59 -3.43
C LEU A 175 -12.53 -30.44 -4.95
N SER A 176 -12.74 -29.21 -5.43
CA SER A 176 -12.85 -28.93 -6.85
C SER A 176 -11.53 -29.20 -7.56
N ALA A 177 -11.53 -30.10 -8.54
CA ALA A 177 -10.36 -30.36 -9.37
C ALA A 177 -10.02 -29.13 -10.23
N VAL A 178 -8.72 -28.83 -10.32
CA VAL A 178 -8.20 -27.74 -11.15
C VAL A 178 -8.11 -28.21 -12.59
N ARG A 179 -8.53 -27.36 -13.53
CA ARG A 179 -8.42 -27.61 -14.97
C ARG A 179 -7.30 -26.76 -15.55
N ALA A 180 -6.65 -27.27 -16.59
CA ALA A 180 -5.56 -26.57 -17.24
C ALA A 180 -6.08 -25.26 -17.84
N GLU A 181 -5.38 -24.17 -17.51
CA GLU A 181 -5.62 -22.87 -18.12
C GLU A 181 -4.65 -22.64 -19.27
N ALA A 182 -5.16 -22.05 -20.35
CA ALA A 182 -4.29 -21.57 -21.41
C ALA A 182 -3.45 -20.40 -20.90
N ALA A 183 -2.24 -20.24 -21.42
CA ALA A 183 -1.42 -19.09 -21.11
C ALA A 183 -2.19 -17.81 -21.48
N SER A 184 -2.48 -16.94 -20.50
CA SER A 184 -2.98 -15.61 -20.76
C SER A 184 -1.80 -14.64 -20.81
N ARG A 185 -1.68 -13.89 -21.91
CA ARG A 185 -0.74 -12.76 -21.94
C ARG A 185 -1.41 -11.59 -21.24
N ILE A 186 -0.77 -11.10 -20.18
CA ILE A 186 -1.19 -9.87 -19.53
C ILE A 186 -0.68 -8.71 -20.39
N GLU A 187 -1.58 -8.13 -21.18
CA GLU A 187 -1.29 -6.95 -22.01
C GLU A 187 -1.75 -5.70 -21.26
N VAL A 188 -0.81 -4.80 -20.95
CA VAL A 188 -1.09 -3.54 -20.25
C VAL A 188 -1.00 -2.40 -21.25
N HIS A 189 -2.13 -1.75 -21.51
CA HIS A 189 -2.20 -0.54 -22.32
C HIS A 189 -2.35 0.68 -21.40
N LEU A 190 -1.32 1.54 -21.38
CA LEU A 190 -1.37 2.77 -20.61
C LEU A 190 -1.82 3.93 -21.50
N THR A 191 -2.96 4.53 -21.15
CA THR A 191 -3.44 5.75 -21.81
C THR A 191 -2.53 6.94 -21.48
N PRO A 192 -1.92 7.61 -22.48
CA PRO A 192 -1.11 8.80 -22.25
C PRO A 192 -1.91 9.89 -21.56
N ARG A 193 -1.33 10.52 -20.54
CA ARG A 193 -1.97 11.61 -19.80
C ARG A 193 -1.49 12.97 -20.30
N VAL A 194 -2.43 13.92 -20.41
CA VAL A 194 -2.11 15.32 -20.72
C VAL A 194 -1.46 15.94 -19.49
N ARG A 195 -0.32 16.63 -19.71
CA ARG A 195 0.39 17.30 -18.63
C ARG A 195 -0.39 18.53 -18.18
N ALA A 196 -0.72 18.58 -16.90
CA ALA A 196 -1.34 19.75 -16.27
C ALA A 196 -0.40 20.97 -16.27
N THR A 197 -1.01 22.16 -16.30
CA THR A 197 -0.32 23.44 -16.11
C THR A 197 0.10 23.57 -14.66
N LYS A 198 1.40 23.45 -14.40
CA LYS A 198 1.98 23.49 -13.05
C LYS A 198 2.41 24.91 -12.68
N ALA A 199 1.90 25.45 -11.57
CA ALA A 199 2.30 26.75 -11.04
C ALA A 199 2.68 26.66 -9.56
N LEU A 200 3.84 27.22 -9.19
CA LEU A 200 4.28 27.32 -7.79
C LEU A 200 3.44 28.41 -7.09
N VAL A 201 2.93 28.13 -5.90
CA VAL A 201 2.09 29.07 -5.13
C VAL A 201 2.53 29.24 -3.67
N GLY A 202 3.49 28.42 -3.22
CA GLY A 202 3.90 28.40 -1.82
C GLY A 202 5.04 27.43 -1.56
N VAL A 203 5.49 27.39 -0.31
CA VAL A 203 6.44 26.40 0.20
C VAL A 203 6.12 26.09 1.66
N ASP A 204 6.08 24.80 1.99
CA ASP A 204 6.15 24.34 3.37
C ASP A 204 7.62 24.22 3.76
N VAL A 205 8.02 24.89 4.83
CA VAL A 205 9.36 24.80 5.44
C VAL A 205 9.24 24.00 6.73
N PHE A 206 10.00 22.92 6.81
CA PHE A 206 10.02 22.04 7.97
C PHE A 206 11.21 22.36 8.84
N LEU A 207 11.00 22.42 10.16
CA LEU A 207 12.00 22.86 11.12
C LEU A 207 12.21 21.82 12.21
N ASP A 208 13.44 21.69 12.70
CA ASP A 208 13.74 21.18 14.03
C ASP A 208 13.84 22.36 15.00
N TRP A 209 12.94 22.41 15.98
CA TRP A 209 12.91 23.50 16.94
C TRP A 209 12.36 23.07 18.30
N THR A 210 13.16 23.31 19.34
CA THR A 210 12.91 22.86 20.72
C THR A 210 12.78 23.99 21.75
N ALA A 211 13.01 25.24 21.36
CA ALA A 211 13.05 26.38 22.27
C ALA A 211 11.67 26.74 22.84
N HIS A 212 11.66 27.61 23.86
CA HIS A 212 10.45 28.21 24.45
C HIS A 212 9.32 27.22 24.75
N GLU A 213 9.67 26.06 25.33
CA GLU A 213 8.71 25.00 25.67
C GLU A 213 7.85 24.57 24.48
N ARG A 214 8.39 24.70 23.26
CA ARG A 214 7.69 24.37 22.00
C ARG A 214 6.39 25.15 21.83
N HIS A 215 6.35 26.41 22.26
CA HIS A 215 5.16 27.24 22.10
C HIS A 215 5.02 27.76 20.65
N PRO A 216 3.96 27.40 19.91
CA PRO A 216 3.82 27.73 18.48
C PRO A 216 3.85 29.22 18.18
N GLY A 217 3.26 30.05 19.05
CA GLY A 217 3.29 31.50 18.89
C GLY A 217 4.70 32.10 18.95
N ARG A 218 5.62 31.50 19.73
CA ARG A 218 7.01 31.95 19.84
C ARG A 218 7.82 31.56 18.62
N LEU A 219 7.45 30.48 17.95
CA LEU A 219 8.02 30.10 16.65
C LEU A 219 7.46 30.96 15.50
N ALA A 220 6.20 31.38 15.58
CA ALA A 220 5.58 32.19 14.54
C ALA A 220 6.22 33.57 14.38
N GLU A 221 6.62 34.22 15.47
CA GLU A 221 7.25 35.57 15.46
C GLU A 221 8.44 35.68 14.48
N PRO A 222 9.53 34.89 14.61
CA PRO A 222 10.65 34.94 13.67
C PRO A 222 10.27 34.48 12.25
N LEU A 223 9.34 33.53 12.12
CA LEU A 223 8.87 33.09 10.79
C LEU A 223 8.08 34.16 10.05
N GLN A 224 7.27 34.96 10.75
CA GLN A 224 6.58 36.10 10.18
C GLN A 224 7.58 37.18 9.74
N ALA A 225 8.64 37.43 10.53
CA ALA A 225 9.73 38.32 10.13
C ALA A 225 10.44 37.81 8.87
N ALA A 226 10.76 36.51 8.82
CA ALA A 226 11.39 35.88 7.66
C ALA A 226 10.49 35.87 6.40
N ALA A 227 9.16 35.91 6.54
CA ALA A 227 8.24 35.98 5.41
C ALA A 227 8.48 37.24 4.55
N GLY A 228 8.77 38.38 5.20
CA GLY A 228 8.88 39.68 4.54
C GLY A 228 7.56 40.11 3.89
N GLU A 229 7.63 40.87 2.80
CA GLU A 229 6.43 41.43 2.14
C GLU A 229 5.83 40.52 1.05
N ARG A 230 6.61 39.58 0.52
CA ARG A 230 6.21 38.74 -0.63
C ARG A 230 5.59 37.40 -0.24
N TRP A 231 5.86 36.95 0.98
CA TRP A 231 5.34 35.70 1.51
C TRP A 231 4.45 35.99 2.71
N ARG A 232 3.44 35.15 2.92
CA ARG A 232 2.67 35.09 4.15
C ARG A 232 2.90 33.75 4.82
N LEU A 233 3.30 33.78 6.09
CA LEU A 233 3.15 32.62 6.96
C LEU A 233 1.65 32.35 7.17
N ASP A 234 1.13 31.33 6.50
CA ASP A 234 -0.28 30.98 6.46
C ASP A 234 -0.69 30.16 7.69
N MET A 235 0.14 29.18 8.05
CA MET A 235 -0.06 28.37 9.25
C MET A 235 1.23 27.69 9.71
N ILE A 236 1.23 27.25 10.97
CA ILE A 236 2.16 26.27 11.51
C ILE A 236 1.35 25.07 11.97
N SER A 237 1.84 23.88 11.65
CA SER A 237 1.29 22.62 12.16
C SER A 237 2.37 21.75 12.79
N ASN A 238 1.96 20.95 13.77
CA ASN A 238 2.80 19.95 14.40
C ASN A 238 2.11 18.59 14.27
N ARG A 239 2.82 17.59 13.73
CA ARG A 239 2.26 16.25 13.42
C ARG A 239 0.95 16.30 12.61
N GLY A 240 0.82 17.28 11.71
CA GLY A 240 -0.33 17.45 10.82
C GLY A 240 -1.49 18.29 11.38
N VAL A 241 -1.48 18.60 12.68
CA VAL A 241 -2.50 19.43 13.35
C VAL A 241 -2.10 20.89 13.32
N LYS A 242 -3.00 21.79 12.90
CA LYS A 242 -2.76 23.24 12.94
C LYS A 242 -2.61 23.69 14.40
N VAL A 243 -1.48 24.33 14.70
CA VAL A 243 -1.16 24.87 16.03
C VAL A 243 -1.01 26.39 16.02
N TRP A 244 -0.88 26.99 14.85
CA TRP A 244 -0.92 28.44 14.66
C TRP A 244 -1.47 28.79 13.26
N PRO A 245 -2.24 29.88 13.10
CA PRO A 245 -2.83 30.67 14.19
C PRO A 245 -3.95 29.89 14.88
N GLN A 246 -4.27 30.27 16.12
CA GLN A 246 -5.42 29.73 16.89
C GLN A 246 -5.43 28.19 16.97
N GLY A 247 -4.30 27.60 17.36
CA GLY A 247 -4.23 26.17 17.66
C GLY A 247 -5.00 25.78 18.92
N LEU A 248 -5.28 24.49 19.07
CA LEU A 248 -5.86 23.94 20.30
C LEU A 248 -4.77 23.85 21.38
N PRO A 249 -4.96 24.46 22.58
CA PRO A 249 -3.96 24.47 23.66
C PRO A 249 -3.52 23.07 24.12
N GLU A 250 -4.37 22.06 23.96
CA GLU A 250 -4.13 20.68 24.35
C GLU A 250 -3.21 19.94 23.38
N THR A 251 -2.88 20.54 22.23
CA THR A 251 -2.04 19.90 21.21
C THR A 251 -0.60 19.77 21.69
N THR A 252 -0.19 18.55 22.06
CA THR A 252 1.21 18.26 22.37
C THR A 252 2.07 18.42 21.12
N CYS A 253 3.10 19.27 21.21
CA CYS A 253 4.01 19.54 20.10
C CYS A 253 5.32 18.74 20.20
N ALA A 254 5.70 18.09 19.10
CA ALA A 254 7.04 17.57 18.87
C ALA A 254 8.01 18.70 18.49
N ASP A 255 9.28 18.37 18.34
CA ASP A 255 10.34 19.25 17.83
C ASP A 255 10.31 19.45 16.32
N HIS A 256 9.54 18.64 15.59
CA HIS A 256 9.39 18.76 14.14
C HIS A 256 8.13 19.57 13.73
N TRP A 257 8.35 20.66 13.00
CA TRP A 257 7.31 21.62 12.62
C TRP A 257 7.15 21.69 11.12
N ARG A 258 5.93 21.98 10.65
CA ARG A 258 5.66 22.37 9.25
C ARG A 258 5.11 23.78 9.24
N CYS A 259 5.81 24.69 8.58
CA CYS A 259 5.47 26.11 8.49
C CYS A 259 5.14 26.44 7.04
N ARG A 260 3.88 26.81 6.77
CA ARG A 260 3.40 27.07 5.42
C ARG A 260 3.56 28.53 5.04
N PHE A 261 4.31 28.77 3.98
CA PHE A 261 4.42 30.08 3.36
C PHE A 261 3.67 30.10 2.03
N LEU A 262 2.71 31.01 1.89
CA LEU A 262 2.01 31.25 0.64
C LEU A 262 2.55 32.52 -0.02
N TRP A 263 2.70 32.46 -1.34
CA TRP A 263 3.11 33.61 -2.12
C TRP A 263 1.99 34.64 -2.20
N GLN A 264 2.34 35.92 -2.07
CA GLN A 264 1.39 37.03 -2.09
C GLN A 264 1.77 38.17 -3.05
N ALA A 265 2.92 38.07 -3.72
CA ALA A 265 3.25 39.02 -4.77
C ALA A 265 2.49 38.69 -6.07
N GLY A 266 2.72 39.48 -7.13
CA GLY A 266 2.03 39.33 -8.42
C GLY A 266 2.27 37.99 -9.10
N ASP A 267 3.25 37.93 -10.01
CA ASP A 267 3.57 36.70 -10.74
C ASP A 267 4.04 35.58 -9.81
N ALA A 268 3.90 34.33 -10.23
CA ALA A 268 4.31 33.15 -9.46
C ALA A 268 5.77 33.26 -8.96
N PRO A 269 6.09 32.77 -7.75
CA PRO A 269 7.44 32.85 -7.20
C PRO A 269 8.41 32.06 -8.05
N SER A 270 9.63 32.59 -8.18
CA SER A 270 10.76 31.85 -8.72
C SER A 270 11.41 30.99 -7.63
N HIS A 271 12.28 30.06 -8.03
CA HIS A 271 13.12 29.33 -7.08
C HIS A 271 14.07 30.26 -6.31
N ALA A 272 14.46 31.40 -6.89
CA ALA A 272 15.29 32.39 -6.20
C ALA A 272 14.51 33.06 -5.05
N ASP A 273 13.20 33.30 -5.22
CA ASP A 273 12.35 33.84 -4.15
C ASP A 273 12.22 32.85 -2.98
N VAL A 274 12.14 31.54 -3.28
CA VAL A 274 12.15 30.47 -2.26
C VAL A 274 13.48 30.43 -1.53
N LEU A 275 14.61 30.44 -2.24
CA LEU A 275 15.95 30.46 -1.63
C LEU A 275 16.14 31.69 -0.74
N ALA A 276 15.65 32.86 -1.17
CA ALA A 276 15.70 34.08 -0.36
C ALA A 276 14.86 33.95 0.92
N LEU A 277 13.70 33.30 0.88
CA LEU A 277 12.92 32.97 2.08
C LEU A 277 13.70 32.06 3.02
N LEU A 278 14.27 30.96 2.52
CA LEU A 278 15.05 30.03 3.34
C LEU A 278 16.28 30.69 3.96
N GLY A 279 16.96 31.57 3.21
CA GLY A 279 18.06 32.38 3.74
C GLY A 279 17.64 33.28 4.90
N ARG A 280 16.43 33.87 4.84
CA ARG A 280 15.89 34.65 5.97
C ARG A 280 15.50 33.77 7.15
N VAL A 281 14.86 32.62 6.91
CA VAL A 281 14.53 31.65 7.97
C VAL A 281 15.81 31.20 8.70
N ALA A 282 16.87 30.87 7.96
CA ALA A 282 18.16 30.53 8.55
C ALA A 282 18.82 31.72 9.28
N GLY A 283 18.65 32.94 8.76
CA GLY A 283 19.10 34.18 9.39
C GLY A 283 18.47 34.44 10.76
N GLU A 284 17.24 33.97 10.98
CA GLU A 284 16.57 33.97 12.29
C GLU A 284 17.07 32.85 13.23
N GLY A 285 18.08 32.07 12.81
CA GLY A 285 18.64 30.97 13.58
C GLY A 285 17.74 29.73 13.64
N LEU A 286 16.77 29.59 12.74
CA LEU A 286 15.88 28.44 12.66
C LEU A 286 16.49 27.35 11.77
N ASP A 287 16.60 26.14 12.33
CA ASP A 287 17.13 24.97 11.61
C ASP A 287 16.04 24.36 10.72
N PHE A 288 16.12 24.64 9.42
CA PHE A 288 15.22 24.03 8.44
C PHE A 288 15.80 22.71 7.93
N VAL A 289 15.01 21.65 8.03
CA VAL A 289 15.45 20.27 7.76
C VAL A 289 14.89 19.72 6.45
N LYS A 290 13.79 20.30 5.95
CA LYS A 290 13.11 19.86 4.73
C LYS A 290 12.25 20.99 4.16
N THR A 291 12.02 20.97 2.86
CA THR A 291 11.03 21.83 2.19
C THR A 291 10.09 21.00 1.30
N GLU A 292 8.86 21.48 1.12
CA GLU A 292 7.91 20.96 0.14
C GLU A 292 7.32 22.12 -0.64
N HIS A 293 7.47 22.12 -1.96
CA HIS A 293 6.89 23.16 -2.80
C HIS A 293 5.39 22.94 -2.98
N LEU A 294 4.61 24.00 -2.83
CA LEU A 294 3.16 23.98 -3.00
C LEU A 294 2.84 24.37 -4.43
N PHE A 295 2.36 23.40 -5.21
CA PHE A 295 1.95 23.63 -6.60
C PHE A 295 0.44 23.59 -6.74
N THR A 296 -0.06 24.33 -7.73
CA THR A 296 -1.34 24.05 -8.36
C THR A 296 -1.13 23.34 -9.69
N PHE A 297 -2.10 22.52 -10.08
CA PHE A 297 -2.17 21.82 -11.35
C PHE A 297 -3.51 22.16 -12.00
N ASP A 298 -3.47 22.88 -13.13
CA ASP A 298 -4.67 23.45 -13.77
C ASP A 298 -5.54 24.27 -12.80
N GLY A 299 -4.87 25.04 -11.93
CA GLY A 299 -5.49 25.87 -10.90
C GLY A 299 -5.96 25.12 -9.65
N GLN A 300 -5.91 23.79 -9.63
CA GLN A 300 -6.29 22.99 -8.46
C GLN A 300 -5.10 22.78 -7.52
N PRO A 301 -5.24 22.98 -6.19
CA PRO A 301 -4.17 22.72 -5.23
C PRO A 301 -3.69 21.26 -5.26
N GLY A 302 -2.39 21.07 -5.46
CA GLY A 302 -1.70 19.78 -5.37
C GLY A 302 -1.23 19.42 -3.96
N TYR A 303 -1.83 20.03 -2.93
CA TYR A 303 -1.46 19.88 -1.53
C TYR A 303 -2.71 19.96 -0.64
N THR A 304 -2.64 19.42 0.57
CA THR A 304 -3.74 19.46 1.55
C THR A 304 -3.58 20.60 2.54
N ALA A 305 -4.71 21.03 3.11
CA ALA A 305 -4.74 21.90 4.28
C ALA A 305 -4.23 21.16 5.54
N GLY A 306 -3.85 21.90 6.58
CA GLY A 306 -3.61 21.29 7.91
C GLY A 306 -4.92 20.83 8.55
N GLN A 307 -4.89 19.82 9.42
CA GLN A 307 -6.09 19.46 10.19
C GLN A 307 -6.52 20.64 11.07
N GLY A 308 -7.77 21.08 10.92
CA GLY A 308 -8.31 22.27 11.60
C GLY A 308 -8.10 23.59 10.85
N GLN A 309 -7.58 23.56 9.61
CA GLN A 309 -7.63 24.68 8.67
C GLN A 309 -8.92 24.65 7.86
#